data_AF-Q3TR82-F1
#
_entry.id   AF-Q3TR82-F1
#
_cell.length_a   1.000
_cell.length_b   1.000
_cell.length_c   1.000
_cell.angle_alpha   90.00
_cell.angle_beta   90.00
_cell.angle_gamma   90.00
#
_symmetry.space_group_name_H-M   'P 1'
#
loop_
_entity.id
_entity.type
_entity.pdbx_description
1 polymer ?
#
loop_
_entity_poly.entity_id
_entity_poly.type
_entity_poly.pdbx_seq_one_letter_code
_entity_poly.pdbx_strand_id
1 'polypeptide(L)'
;ELSRLNPHWDRETLYQEARKIMGAFIQITTFRDYLPILLGDEMQKWIPPYQGYNESVDPRISNVFTFALRFGHLEIPSTVYRLDENYQPWGSESELPLHTVFFNTWRLVKDGGIDPLVRGLLAKNAKLMHQNKMMTGELRNKLFQPNHTIHGFDLASINIQRSRDHGQPGYNSWRAFCGLSQP
;
A
#
# COMPACT_ATOMS: atom_id res chain seq x y z
N GLU A 1 12.43 23.78 10.42
CA GLU A 1 13.86 23.37 10.38
C GLU A 1 14.69 23.92 9.24
N LEU A 2 14.55 23.48 7.97
CA LEU A 2 15.47 23.92 6.88
C LEU A 2 15.59 25.45 6.73
N SER A 3 14.47 26.18 6.77
CA SER A 3 14.47 27.65 6.71
C SER A 3 15.16 28.29 7.92
N ARG A 4 15.08 27.66 9.11
CA ARG A 4 15.74 28.14 10.33
C ARG A 4 17.26 27.95 10.25
N LEU A 5 17.70 26.82 9.69
CA LEU A 5 19.13 26.50 9.53
C LEU A 5 19.77 27.27 8.37
N ASN A 6 19.02 27.52 7.30
CA ASN A 6 19.46 28.25 6.11
C ASN A 6 18.55 29.47 5.86
N PRO A 7 18.66 30.55 6.66
CA PRO A 7 17.81 31.74 6.49
C PRO A 7 17.97 32.45 5.14
N HIS A 8 19.07 32.18 4.43
CA HIS A 8 19.40 32.76 3.12
C HIS A 8 18.77 32.00 1.94
N TRP A 9 18.17 30.83 2.16
CA TRP A 9 17.49 30.08 1.09
C TRP A 9 16.13 30.71 0.75
N ASP A 10 15.83 30.74 -0.55
CA ASP A 10 14.52 31.15 -1.03
C ASP A 10 13.49 30.01 -0.90
N ARG A 11 12.22 30.32 -1.22
CA ARG A 11 11.11 29.37 -1.07
C ARG A 11 11.24 28.16 -2.00
N GLU A 12 11.77 28.35 -3.21
CA GLU A 12 11.95 27.26 -4.18
C GLU A 12 13.02 26.28 -3.69
N THR A 13 14.16 26.78 -3.23
CA THR A 13 15.23 25.94 -2.66
C THR A 13 14.72 25.16 -1.47
N LEU A 14 13.98 25.82 -0.56
CA LEU A 14 13.37 25.15 0.60
C LEU A 14 12.42 24.01 0.20
N TYR A 15 11.58 24.24 -0.83
CA TYR A 15 10.67 23.23 -1.34
C TYR A 15 11.43 22.05 -1.96
N GLN A 16 12.39 22.30 -2.85
CA GLN A 16 13.10 21.22 -3.56
C GLN A 16 13.97 20.40 -2.60
N GLU A 17 14.63 21.03 -1.63
CA GLU A 17 15.43 20.30 -0.64
C GLU A 17 14.55 19.46 0.30
N ALA A 18 13.42 20.00 0.77
CA ALA A 18 12.45 19.21 1.55
C ALA A 18 11.88 18.04 0.72
N ARG A 19 11.53 18.28 -0.55
CA ARG A 19 11.01 17.26 -1.48
C ARG A 19 12.05 16.17 -1.74
N LYS A 20 13.32 16.54 -1.94
CA LYS A 20 14.44 15.61 -2.14
C LYS A 20 14.63 14.70 -0.93
N ILE A 21 14.61 15.26 0.28
CA ILE A 21 14.71 14.50 1.53
C ILE A 21 13.52 13.54 1.68
N MET A 22 12.30 13.98 1.38
CA MET A 22 11.12 13.11 1.44
C MET A 22 11.19 11.95 0.41
N GLY A 23 11.71 12.22 -0.79
CA GLY A 23 11.99 11.17 -1.78
C GLY A 23 12.98 10.13 -1.26
N ALA A 24 14.08 10.58 -0.64
CA ALA A 24 15.06 9.70 -0.02
C ALA A 24 14.48 8.90 1.16
N PHE A 25 13.65 9.52 1.99
CA PHE A 25 12.96 8.83 3.09
C PHE A 25 12.10 7.67 2.58
N ILE A 26 11.27 7.91 1.56
CA ILE A 26 10.43 6.86 0.95
C ILE A 26 11.30 5.74 0.37
N GLN A 27 12.37 6.08 -0.36
CA GLN A 27 13.28 5.09 -0.93
C GLN A 27 13.94 4.21 0.15
N ILE A 28 14.47 4.84 1.20
CA ILE A 28 15.13 4.11 2.30
C ILE A 28 14.14 3.18 2.98
N THR A 29 13.00 3.68 3.43
CA THR A 29 12.00 2.83 4.11
C THR A 29 11.51 1.70 3.21
N THR A 30 11.29 1.95 1.92
CA THR A 30 10.84 0.92 0.98
C THR A 30 11.88 -0.18 0.79
N PHE A 31 13.14 0.18 0.48
CA PHE A 31 14.17 -0.81 0.13
C PHE A 31 14.83 -1.47 1.36
N ARG A 32 14.94 -0.74 2.48
CA ARG A 32 15.57 -1.23 3.71
C ARG A 32 14.60 -2.00 4.60
N ASP A 33 13.36 -1.49 4.75
CA ASP A 33 12.45 -2.01 5.79
C ASP A 33 11.32 -2.85 5.19
N TYR A 34 10.72 -2.42 4.08
CA TYR A 34 9.53 -3.07 3.52
C TYR A 34 9.83 -4.23 2.57
N LEU A 35 10.66 -4.03 1.54
CA LEU A 35 10.94 -5.07 0.53
C LEU A 35 11.58 -6.34 1.12
N PRO A 36 12.51 -6.26 2.10
CA PRO A 36 13.10 -7.46 2.67
C PRO A 36 12.09 -8.37 3.39
N ILE A 37 11.13 -7.80 4.13
CA ILE A 37 10.09 -8.59 4.81
C ILE A 37 9.01 -9.10 3.83
N LEU A 38 8.84 -8.44 2.69
CA LEU A 38 7.92 -8.86 1.64
C LEU A 38 8.50 -10.03 0.81
N LEU A 39 9.75 -9.89 0.36
CA LEU A 39 10.39 -10.86 -0.55
C LEU A 39 11.08 -12.01 0.20
N GLY A 40 11.42 -11.83 1.48
CA GLY A 40 12.11 -12.83 2.29
C GLY A 40 13.40 -13.30 1.63
N ASP A 41 13.57 -14.61 1.53
CA ASP A 41 14.77 -15.25 0.98
C ASP A 41 15.03 -14.90 -0.50
N GLU A 42 13.99 -14.47 -1.24
CA GLU A 42 14.13 -14.07 -2.64
C GLU A 42 14.70 -12.64 -2.80
N MET A 43 14.86 -11.86 -1.71
CA MET A 43 15.34 -10.47 -1.76
C MET A 43 16.70 -10.36 -2.46
N GLN A 44 17.70 -11.13 -2.03
CA GLN A 44 19.06 -11.02 -2.57
C GLN A 44 19.18 -11.51 -4.02
N LYS A 45 18.27 -12.40 -4.43
CA LYS A 45 18.23 -12.93 -5.80
C LYS A 45 17.73 -11.87 -6.79
N TRP A 46 16.70 -11.11 -6.42
CA TRP A 46 16.07 -10.14 -7.32
C TRP A 46 16.57 -8.71 -7.13
N ILE A 47 17.02 -8.36 -5.91
CA ILE A 47 17.51 -7.03 -5.54
C ILE A 47 18.85 -7.20 -4.81
N PRO A 48 19.96 -7.40 -5.55
CA PRO A 48 21.29 -7.45 -4.96
C PRO A 48 21.71 -6.08 -4.41
N PRO A 49 22.81 -6.01 -3.62
CA PRO A 49 23.33 -4.74 -3.12
C PRO A 49 23.56 -3.75 -4.26
N TYR A 50 23.18 -2.49 -4.03
CA TYR A 50 23.27 -1.43 -5.03
C TYR A 50 24.72 -1.17 -5.46
N GLN A 51 24.97 -1.19 -6.78
CA GLN A 51 26.32 -1.03 -7.36
C GLN A 51 26.52 0.33 -8.04
N GLY A 52 25.57 1.25 -7.90
CA GLY A 52 25.58 2.54 -8.60
C GLY A 52 24.52 2.62 -9.70
N TYR A 53 24.35 3.83 -10.23
CA TYR A 53 23.37 4.11 -11.28
C TYR A 53 23.82 3.51 -12.60
N ASN A 54 22.91 2.83 -13.30
CA ASN A 54 23.14 2.28 -14.63
C ASN A 54 22.09 2.84 -15.58
N GLU A 55 22.52 3.68 -16.52
CA GLU A 55 21.65 4.35 -17.49
C GLU A 55 21.05 3.42 -18.54
N SER A 56 21.55 2.19 -18.68
CA SER A 56 21.01 1.19 -19.60
C SER A 56 19.80 0.44 -19.04
N VAL A 57 19.48 0.61 -17.74
CA VAL A 57 18.30 -0.01 -17.12
C VAL A 57 17.04 0.75 -17.51
N ASP A 58 16.00 0.04 -17.95
CA ASP A 58 14.68 0.61 -18.21
C ASP A 58 13.94 0.86 -16.88
N PRO A 59 13.67 2.11 -16.48
CA PRO A 59 13.04 2.42 -15.19
C PRO A 59 11.50 2.41 -15.25
N ARG A 60 10.90 2.10 -16.41
CA ARG A 60 9.44 2.13 -16.57
C ARG A 60 8.79 0.99 -15.77
N ILE A 61 7.65 1.30 -15.15
CA ILE A 61 6.82 0.28 -14.48
C ILE A 61 6.09 -0.55 -15.54
N SER A 62 6.30 -1.86 -15.52
CA SER A 62 5.65 -2.79 -16.46
C SER A 62 4.15 -2.95 -16.15
N ASN A 63 3.37 -3.28 -17.19
CA ASN A 63 1.92 -3.45 -17.04
C ASN A 63 1.59 -4.55 -16.01
N VAL A 64 2.28 -5.68 -16.04
CA VAL A 64 2.08 -6.80 -15.09
C VAL A 64 2.35 -6.39 -13.64
N PHE A 65 3.30 -5.49 -13.38
CA PHE A 65 3.61 -5.02 -12.02
C PHE A 65 2.40 -4.34 -11.36
N THR A 66 1.56 -3.65 -12.15
CA THR A 66 0.31 -3.02 -11.66
C THR A 66 -0.74 -4.03 -11.18
N PHE A 67 -0.58 -5.31 -11.50
CA PHE A 67 -1.39 -6.43 -11.01
C PHE A 67 -0.67 -7.22 -9.93
N ALA A 68 0.63 -7.47 -10.09
CA ALA A 68 1.44 -8.17 -9.10
C ALA A 68 1.40 -7.46 -7.74
N LEU A 69 1.54 -6.13 -7.73
CA LEU A 69 1.51 -5.31 -6.51
C LEU A 69 0.12 -5.28 -5.82
N ARG A 70 -0.92 -5.83 -6.45
CA ARG A 70 -2.25 -5.98 -5.84
C ARG A 70 -2.34 -7.13 -4.84
N PHE A 71 -1.25 -7.86 -4.60
CA PHE A 71 -1.19 -8.86 -3.52
C PHE A 71 -1.64 -8.26 -2.17
N GLY A 72 -1.32 -6.98 -1.93
CA GLY A 72 -1.70 -6.26 -0.72
C GLY A 72 -3.21 -6.18 -0.49
N HIS A 73 -4.05 -6.33 -1.51
CA HIS A 73 -5.51 -6.43 -1.31
C HIS A 73 -5.92 -7.65 -0.47
N LEU A 74 -5.08 -8.68 -0.39
CA LEU A 74 -5.30 -9.86 0.44
C LEU A 74 -4.83 -9.67 1.89
N GLU A 75 -4.11 -8.58 2.16
CA GLU A 75 -3.54 -8.23 3.46
C GLU A 75 -4.38 -7.21 4.23
N ILE A 76 -5.44 -6.69 3.60
CA ILE A 76 -6.35 -5.72 4.21
C ILE A 76 -7.33 -6.45 5.16
N PRO A 77 -7.35 -6.12 6.47
CA PRO A 77 -8.30 -6.68 7.43
C PRO A 77 -9.71 -6.13 7.22
N SER A 78 -10.70 -6.70 7.92
CA SER A 78 -12.10 -6.25 7.83
C SER A 78 -12.40 -4.97 8.60
N THR A 79 -11.52 -4.53 9.49
CA THR A 79 -11.78 -3.42 10.40
C THR A 79 -10.59 -2.45 10.49
N VAL A 80 -10.91 -1.19 10.78
CA VAL A 80 -9.94 -0.14 11.09
C VAL A 80 -10.07 0.24 12.56
N TYR A 81 -8.95 0.29 13.26
CA TYR A 81 -8.90 0.56 14.70
C TYR A 81 -8.41 1.97 14.99
N ARG A 82 -8.94 2.54 16.06
CA ARG A 82 -8.57 3.84 16.62
C ARG A 82 -8.23 3.66 18.10
N LEU A 83 -7.07 4.15 18.50
CA LEU A 83 -6.56 3.98 19.86
C LEU A 83 -6.21 5.32 20.52
N ASP A 84 -6.47 5.42 21.82
CA ASP A 84 -6.09 6.58 22.62
C ASP A 84 -4.59 6.63 22.91
N GLU A 85 -4.16 7.63 23.68
CA GLU A 85 -2.76 7.82 24.07
C GLU A 85 -2.16 6.67 24.89
N ASN A 86 -3.00 5.84 25.53
CA ASN A 86 -2.62 4.67 26.30
C ASN A 86 -2.76 3.37 25.49
N TYR A 87 -2.92 3.48 24.17
CA TYR A 87 -3.17 2.37 23.24
C TYR A 87 -4.44 1.56 23.57
N GLN A 88 -5.41 2.18 24.25
CA GLN A 88 -6.72 1.61 24.54
C GLN A 88 -7.76 2.02 23.48
N PRO A 89 -8.90 1.31 23.37
CA PRO A 89 -9.99 1.67 22.47
C PRO A 89 -10.41 3.15 22.56
N TRP A 90 -10.32 3.88 21.45
CA TRP A 90 -10.72 5.29 21.38
C TRP A 90 -12.25 5.44 21.28
N GLY A 91 -12.89 5.86 22.37
CA GLY A 91 -14.32 6.13 22.42
C GLY A 91 -15.19 4.89 22.22
N SER A 92 -16.49 5.11 21.98
CA SER A 92 -17.47 4.03 21.80
C SER A 92 -17.41 3.34 20.42
N GLU A 93 -16.78 3.98 19.43
CA GLU A 93 -16.64 3.49 18.05
C GLU A 93 -15.15 3.37 17.65
N SER A 94 -14.39 2.65 18.47
CA SER A 94 -12.95 2.44 18.29
C SER A 94 -12.58 1.45 17.18
N GLU A 95 -13.51 0.59 16.78
CA GLU A 95 -13.36 -0.40 15.71
C GLU A 95 -14.44 -0.17 14.67
N LEU A 96 -14.01 0.17 13.45
CA LEU A 96 -14.91 0.52 12.36
C LEU A 96 -14.84 -0.55 11.26
N PRO A 97 -15.98 -1.06 10.76
CA PRO A 97 -15.98 -1.89 9.56
C PRO A 97 -15.36 -1.12 8.38
N LEU A 98 -14.44 -1.76 7.66
CA LEU A 98 -13.64 -1.11 6.61
C LEU A 98 -14.51 -0.41 5.54
N HIS A 99 -15.65 -1.00 5.17
CA HIS A 99 -16.50 -0.39 4.15
C HIS A 99 -17.03 0.99 4.55
N THR A 100 -17.14 1.29 5.84
CA THR A 100 -17.62 2.59 6.34
C THR A 100 -16.59 3.71 6.23
N VAL A 101 -15.34 3.38 5.92
CA VAL A 101 -14.23 4.35 5.86
C VAL A 101 -13.73 4.64 4.44
N PHE A 102 -14.30 3.99 3.41
CA PHE A 102 -14.00 4.37 2.02
C PHE A 102 -14.46 5.82 1.77
N PHE A 103 -13.55 6.68 1.29
CA PHE A 103 -13.79 8.10 1.04
C PHE A 103 -14.33 8.89 2.26
N ASN A 104 -14.10 8.39 3.48
CA ASN A 104 -14.61 9.00 4.71
C ASN A 104 -13.57 9.95 5.33
N THR A 105 -13.59 11.22 4.90
CA THR A 105 -12.71 12.26 5.47
C THR A 105 -13.28 12.89 6.75
N TRP A 106 -14.59 12.78 6.99
CA TRP A 106 -15.21 13.41 8.16
C TRP A 106 -14.71 12.80 9.46
N ARG A 107 -14.48 11.48 9.51
CA ARG A 107 -13.88 10.80 10.68
C ARG A 107 -12.52 11.40 11.03
N LEU A 108 -11.72 11.73 10.02
CA LEU A 108 -10.43 12.36 10.27
C LEU A 108 -10.57 13.76 10.88
N VAL A 109 -11.41 14.61 10.29
CA VAL A 109 -11.51 16.03 10.65
C VAL A 109 -12.31 16.25 11.95
N LYS A 110 -13.33 15.43 12.19
CA LYS A 110 -14.30 15.64 13.27
C LYS A 110 -14.23 14.61 14.40
N ASP A 111 -13.42 13.57 14.24
CA ASP A 111 -13.42 12.42 15.16
C ASP A 111 -11.98 12.05 15.59
N GLY A 112 -11.22 13.04 16.09
CA GLY A 112 -9.96 12.81 16.81
C GLY A 112 -8.66 12.93 15.99
N GLY A 113 -8.71 13.38 14.74
CA GLY A 113 -7.50 13.61 13.94
C GLY A 113 -6.82 12.32 13.46
N ILE A 114 -5.52 12.41 13.17
CA ILE A 114 -4.74 11.26 12.66
C ILE A 114 -4.20 10.36 13.78
N ASP A 115 -3.93 10.90 14.97
CA ASP A 115 -3.19 10.18 16.01
C ASP A 115 -3.83 8.84 16.39
N PRO A 116 -5.16 8.74 16.61
CA PRO A 116 -5.77 7.45 16.93
C PRO A 116 -5.64 6.40 15.82
N LEU A 117 -5.66 6.84 14.56
CA LEU A 117 -5.48 5.96 13.39
C LEU A 117 -4.03 5.52 13.25
N VAL A 118 -3.07 6.42 13.45
CA VAL A 118 -1.63 6.09 13.43
C VAL A 118 -1.30 5.08 14.53
N ARG A 119 -1.82 5.26 15.75
CA ARG A 119 -1.66 4.25 16.82
C ARG A 119 -2.29 2.90 16.43
N GLY A 120 -3.45 2.93 15.76
CA GLY A 120 -4.06 1.74 15.18
C GLY A 120 -3.15 1.01 14.19
N LEU A 121 -2.51 1.74 13.27
CA LEU A 121 -1.54 1.19 12.31
C LEU A 121 -0.31 0.57 12.99
N LEU A 122 0.13 1.13 14.13
CA LEU A 122 1.29 0.63 14.87
C LEU A 122 0.98 -0.61 15.72
N ALA A 123 -0.22 -0.71 16.28
CA ALA A 123 -0.55 -1.71 17.30
C ALA A 123 -1.45 -2.85 16.81
N LYS A 124 -1.99 -2.77 15.59
CA LYS A 124 -2.89 -3.79 15.04
C LYS A 124 -2.26 -4.50 13.85
N ASN A 125 -2.61 -5.77 13.72
CA ASN A 125 -2.01 -6.64 12.72
C ASN A 125 -2.66 -6.45 11.34
N ALA A 126 -1.84 -6.57 10.29
CA ALA A 126 -2.34 -6.82 8.95
C ALA A 126 -3.04 -8.19 8.89
N LYS A 127 -3.88 -8.39 7.88
CA LYS A 127 -4.46 -9.71 7.61
C LYS A 127 -3.39 -10.57 6.92
N LEU A 128 -3.22 -11.81 7.37
CA LEU A 128 -2.37 -12.77 6.66
C LEU A 128 -3.08 -13.33 5.42
N MET A 129 -2.33 -13.51 4.32
CA MET A 129 -2.82 -14.19 3.13
C MET A 129 -3.01 -15.69 3.42
N HIS A 130 -4.20 -16.21 3.17
CA HIS A 130 -4.53 -17.62 3.27
C HIS A 130 -5.33 -18.08 2.04
N GLN A 131 -5.00 -19.25 1.50
CA GLN A 131 -5.62 -19.79 0.29
C GLN A 131 -7.14 -19.97 0.42
N ASN A 132 -7.64 -20.32 1.60
CA ASN A 132 -9.07 -20.49 1.89
C ASN A 132 -9.77 -19.21 2.41
N LYS A 133 -9.02 -18.12 2.63
CA LYS A 133 -9.52 -16.84 3.16
C LYS A 133 -8.79 -15.66 2.50
N MET A 134 -8.88 -15.58 1.18
CA MET A 134 -8.10 -14.62 0.38
C MET A 134 -8.48 -13.16 0.69
N MET A 135 -9.67 -12.71 0.29
CA MET A 135 -10.10 -11.32 0.42
C MET A 135 -11.29 -11.18 1.37
N THR A 136 -11.26 -10.15 2.24
CA THR A 136 -12.35 -9.83 3.16
C THR A 136 -13.65 -9.47 2.42
N GLY A 137 -14.80 -9.80 3.02
CA GLY A 137 -16.11 -9.42 2.48
C GLY A 137 -16.31 -7.90 2.37
N GLU A 138 -15.56 -7.12 3.13
CA GLU A 138 -15.56 -5.66 3.09
C GLU A 138 -15.06 -5.11 1.73
N LEU A 139 -14.11 -5.80 1.10
CA LEU A 139 -13.60 -5.45 -0.24
C LEU A 139 -14.29 -6.25 -1.36
N ARG A 140 -14.72 -7.49 -1.06
CA ARG A 140 -15.32 -8.39 -2.05
C ARG A 140 -16.81 -8.16 -2.27
N ASN A 141 -17.53 -7.58 -1.31
CA ASN A 141 -18.98 -7.37 -1.43
C ASN A 141 -19.43 -5.94 -1.13
N LYS A 142 -18.59 -5.13 -0.48
CA LYS A 142 -18.97 -3.81 0.05
C LYS A 142 -18.04 -2.69 -0.39
N LEU A 143 -17.23 -2.92 -1.43
CA LEU A 143 -16.38 -1.85 -1.95
C LEU A 143 -17.27 -0.70 -2.47
N PHE A 144 -16.89 0.53 -2.12
CA PHE A 144 -17.49 1.73 -2.65
C PHE A 144 -16.74 2.20 -3.90
N GLN A 145 -17.46 2.74 -4.87
CA GLN A 145 -16.88 3.41 -6.04
C GLN A 145 -17.44 4.84 -6.16
N PRO A 146 -16.60 5.88 -6.35
CA PRO A 146 -17.05 7.28 -6.40
C PRO A 146 -18.19 7.61 -7.37
N ASN A 147 -18.23 6.93 -8.51
CA ASN A 147 -19.25 7.16 -9.54
C ASN A 147 -20.55 6.38 -9.28
N HIS A 148 -20.65 5.70 -8.15
CA HIS A 148 -21.77 4.87 -7.77
C HIS A 148 -22.20 5.18 -6.33
N THR A 149 -23.47 4.96 -6.02
CA THR A 149 -24.04 5.32 -4.72
C THR A 149 -24.01 4.17 -3.70
N ILE A 150 -23.59 2.97 -4.12
CA ILE A 150 -23.70 1.74 -3.31
C ILE A 150 -22.33 1.24 -2.81
N HIS A 151 -22.35 0.68 -1.61
CA HIS A 151 -21.27 -0.17 -1.08
C HIS A 151 -21.56 -1.62 -1.48
N GLY A 152 -21.25 -1.97 -2.73
CA GLY A 152 -21.71 -3.22 -3.34
C GLY A 152 -20.75 -3.84 -4.37
N PHE A 153 -19.59 -3.22 -4.61
CA PHE A 153 -18.65 -3.71 -5.60
C PHE A 153 -17.74 -4.80 -5.04
N ASP A 154 -17.21 -5.62 -5.96
CA ASP A 154 -16.27 -6.69 -5.67
C ASP A 154 -14.88 -6.36 -6.24
N LEU A 155 -13.92 -6.03 -5.35
CA LEU A 155 -12.55 -5.71 -5.74
C LEU A 155 -11.82 -6.88 -6.41
N ALA A 156 -12.09 -8.13 -5.99
CA ALA A 156 -11.45 -9.30 -6.58
C ALA A 156 -11.93 -9.48 -8.03
N SER A 157 -13.24 -9.37 -8.25
CA SER A 157 -13.84 -9.43 -9.59
C SER A 157 -13.35 -8.29 -10.48
N ILE A 158 -13.20 -7.07 -9.95
CA ILE A 158 -12.60 -5.92 -10.66
C ILE A 158 -11.14 -6.20 -11.04
N ASN A 159 -10.34 -6.80 -10.16
CA ASN A 159 -8.94 -7.14 -10.47
C ASN A 159 -8.84 -8.14 -11.62
N ILE A 160 -9.67 -9.19 -11.61
CA ILE A 160 -9.73 -10.20 -12.67
C ILE A 160 -10.20 -9.59 -13.99
N GLN A 161 -11.23 -8.74 -13.95
CA GLN A 161 -11.72 -8.10 -15.16
C GLN A 161 -10.69 -7.12 -15.73
N ARG A 162 -9.97 -6.40 -14.86
CA ARG A 162 -8.93 -5.45 -15.26
C ARG A 162 -7.71 -6.14 -15.86
N SER A 163 -7.35 -7.35 -15.41
CA SER A 163 -6.24 -8.08 -16.03
C SER A 163 -6.56 -8.48 -17.47
N ARG A 164 -7.82 -8.86 -17.75
CA ARG A 164 -8.31 -9.13 -19.11
C ARG A 164 -8.31 -7.88 -19.98
N ASP A 165 -8.82 -6.77 -19.44
CA ASP A 165 -8.82 -5.45 -20.10
C ASP A 165 -7.40 -5.01 -20.51
N HIS A 166 -6.40 -5.28 -19.67
CA HIS A 166 -5.00 -4.97 -19.94
C HIS A 166 -4.28 -6.01 -20.81
N GLY A 167 -4.98 -7.02 -21.32
CA GLY A 167 -4.40 -8.06 -22.17
C GLY A 167 -3.32 -8.89 -21.47
N GLN A 168 -3.45 -9.12 -20.17
CA GLN A 168 -2.45 -9.87 -19.41
C GLN A 168 -2.36 -11.33 -19.90
N PRO A 169 -1.14 -11.82 -20.16
CA PRO A 169 -0.88 -13.25 -20.36
C PRO A 169 -1.38 -14.10 -19.19
N GLY A 170 -1.63 -15.38 -19.49
CA GLY A 170 -2.05 -16.36 -18.48
C GLY A 170 -0.95 -16.70 -17.47
N TYR A 171 -1.34 -17.40 -16.41
CA TYR A 171 -0.46 -17.79 -15.30
C TYR A 171 0.81 -18.55 -15.77
N ASN A 172 0.68 -19.54 -16.64
CA ASN A 172 1.81 -20.35 -17.11
C ASN A 172 2.82 -19.53 -17.93
N SER A 173 2.38 -18.52 -18.67
CA SER A 173 3.28 -17.61 -19.39
C SER A 173 4.17 -16.82 -18.41
N TRP A 174 3.61 -16.34 -17.31
CA TRP A 174 4.37 -15.65 -16.26
C TRP A 174 5.27 -16.59 -15.45
N ARG A 175 4.82 -17.82 -15.19
CA ARG A 175 5.67 -18.87 -14.60
C ARG A 175 6.90 -19.13 -15.47
N ALA A 176 6.71 -19.29 -16.77
CA ALA A 176 7.79 -19.48 -17.73
C ALA A 176 8.74 -18.26 -17.79
N PHE A 177 8.20 -17.04 -17.81
CA PHE A 177 9.00 -15.81 -17.75
C PHE A 177 9.92 -15.76 -16.51
N CYS A 178 9.43 -16.23 -15.36
CA CYS A 178 10.20 -16.33 -14.12
C CYS A 178 11.05 -17.61 -14.00
N GLY A 179 11.11 -18.48 -15.02
CA GLY A 179 11.89 -19.72 -15.00
C GLY A 179 11.33 -20.81 -14.09
N LEU A 180 10.01 -20.84 -13.86
CA LEU A 180 9.34 -21.78 -12.97
C LEU A 180 8.59 -22.88 -13.76
N SER A 181 8.28 -24.01 -13.11
CA SER A 181 7.53 -25.12 -13.73
C SER A 181 6.11 -24.72 -14.12
N GLN A 182 5.58 -25.34 -15.18
CA GLN A 182 4.25 -25.10 -15.74
C GLN A 182 3.35 -26.32 -15.48
N PRO A 183 2.42 -26.23 -14.51
CA PRO A 183 1.41 -27.27 -14.28
C PRO A 183 0.27 -27.24 -15.30
#